data_AF-A0A4Y1QY76-F1
#
_entry.id   AF-A0A4Y1QY76-F1
#
_cell.length_a   1.000
_cell.length_b   1.000
_cell.length_c   1.000
_cell.angle_alpha   90.00
_cell.angle_beta   90.00
_cell.angle_gamma   90.00
#
_symmetry.space_group_name_H-M   'P 1'
#
loop_
_entity.id
_entity.type
_entity.pdbx_description
1 polymer ?
#
loop_
_entity_poly.entity_id
_entity_poly.type
_entity_poly.pdbx_seq_one_letter_code
_entity_poly.pdbx_strand_id
1 'polypeptide(L)'
;MGDSQKTRSAVRDGVPMAFSDLEGRIAEVESFVKKTTKMVQVQVEVVDRKIESEVGGLRREVEKKIEDKGVALERDLRKLEARNEGLERSVDDLRSVEWLSKQEFERVYEELKKAAKSGEDGEFGARLDEIRAIEKHAADGLGRVDYALASSGAFVVKHSEPYLVGKASNWVFLKSTKNGVHGDADKMLRPSFGEPGQCFPLKGSSGFVQIKLRTPIIPEAITLEHVAKSVAYDRRSAPKDCRVSGWLRAQMI
;
A
#
# COMPACT_ATOMS: atom_id res chain seq x y z
N MET A 1 107.74 73.59 14.33
CA MET A 1 108.33 72.59 15.25
C MET A 1 107.19 71.76 15.82
N GLY A 2 107.24 70.44 15.63
CA GLY A 2 106.37 69.49 16.34
C GLY A 2 105.51 68.58 15.47
N ASP A 3 106.18 67.66 14.77
CA ASP A 3 105.62 66.42 14.20
C ASP A 3 105.11 65.47 15.31
N SER A 4 104.02 64.73 15.07
CA SER A 4 104.03 63.25 15.05
C SER A 4 102.64 62.58 15.12
N GLN A 5 102.38 61.77 14.09
CA GLN A 5 101.92 60.36 14.10
C GLN A 5 100.51 60.02 14.68
N LYS A 6 99.55 59.61 13.86
CA LYS A 6 99.33 58.26 13.26
C LYS A 6 98.65 57.27 14.22
N THR A 7 97.39 56.90 13.94
CA THR A 7 96.93 55.49 13.98
C THR A 7 95.71 55.28 13.08
N ARG A 8 95.82 54.29 12.20
CA ARG A 8 94.75 53.67 11.42
C ARG A 8 93.83 52.86 12.34
N SER A 9 92.55 52.77 12.00
CA SER A 9 91.72 51.60 12.26
C SER A 9 90.71 51.46 11.13
N ALA A 10 90.90 50.43 10.31
CA ALA A 10 89.91 49.95 9.38
C ALA A 10 89.16 48.82 10.08
N VAL A 11 87.85 48.93 10.20
CA VAL A 11 86.95 47.80 10.45
C VAL A 11 85.86 47.88 9.41
N ARG A 12 85.89 46.92 8.49
CA ARG A 12 84.78 46.53 7.63
C ARG A 12 83.63 46.08 8.53
N ASP A 13 82.39 46.41 8.19
CA ASP A 13 81.30 45.44 8.23
C ASP A 13 80.25 45.80 7.20
N GLY A 14 80.18 44.96 6.17
CA GLY A 14 79.13 45.01 5.16
C GLY A 14 78.01 44.07 5.56
N VAL A 15 76.85 44.63 5.90
CA VAL A 15 75.55 43.96 5.75
C VAL A 15 74.47 45.02 5.46
N PRO A 16 74.16 45.32 4.18
CA PRO A 16 72.86 45.90 3.84
C PRO A 16 72.03 45.08 2.85
N MET A 17 72.55 43.99 2.29
CA MET A 17 71.97 43.35 1.08
C MET A 17 70.95 42.23 1.34
N ALA A 18 70.79 41.74 2.57
CA ALA A 18 69.90 40.59 2.86
C ALA A 18 68.45 40.96 3.22
N PHE A 19 68.19 42.21 3.63
CA PHE A 19 66.85 42.64 4.05
C PHE A 19 65.97 43.11 2.89
N SER A 20 66.55 43.70 1.83
CA SER A 20 65.81 44.19 0.67
C SER A 20 65.20 43.08 -0.19
N ASP A 21 65.85 41.91 -0.25
CA ASP A 21 65.34 40.74 -0.98
C ASP A 21 64.13 40.11 -0.28
N LEU A 22 64.12 40.10 1.05
CA LEU A 22 62.99 39.62 1.85
C LEU A 22 61.78 40.55 1.74
N GLU A 23 62.00 41.87 1.74
CA GLU A 23 60.95 42.89 1.57
C GLU A 23 60.28 42.82 0.19
N GLY A 24 61.08 42.61 -0.88
CA GLY A 24 60.55 42.41 -2.23
C GLY A 24 59.66 41.16 -2.34
N ARG A 25 60.06 40.05 -1.71
CA ARG A 25 59.29 38.81 -1.66
C ARG A 25 58.01 38.94 -0.84
N ILE A 26 58.02 39.73 0.24
CA ILE A 26 56.82 40.02 1.04
C ILE A 26 55.80 40.81 0.21
N ALA A 27 56.24 41.85 -0.51
CA ALA A 27 55.36 42.65 -1.37
C ALA A 27 54.73 41.81 -2.50
N GLU A 28 55.48 40.86 -3.07
CA GLU A 28 54.98 39.95 -4.09
C GLU A 28 53.89 39.01 -3.52
N VAL A 29 54.11 38.45 -2.32
CA VAL A 29 53.13 37.64 -1.60
C VAL A 29 51.86 38.44 -1.28
N GLU A 30 51.99 39.67 -0.80
CA GLU A 30 50.82 40.53 -0.52
C GLU A 30 50.01 40.83 -1.78
N SER A 31 50.69 41.08 -2.91
CA SER A 31 50.02 41.31 -4.19
C SER A 31 49.27 40.07 -4.67
N PHE A 32 49.84 38.88 -4.47
CA PHE A 32 49.23 37.60 -4.80
C PHE A 32 48.05 37.28 -3.89
N VAL A 33 48.18 37.53 -2.58
CA VAL A 33 47.08 37.42 -1.61
C VAL A 33 45.94 38.35 -2.00
N LYS A 34 46.23 39.60 -2.34
CA LYS A 34 45.20 40.56 -2.78
C LYS A 34 44.49 40.13 -4.07
N LYS A 35 45.22 39.54 -5.02
CA LYS A 35 44.67 39.03 -6.27
C LYS A 35 43.81 37.79 -6.04
N THR A 36 44.27 36.87 -5.19
CA THR A 36 43.51 35.66 -4.81
C THR A 36 42.26 36.02 -4.01
N THR A 37 42.32 36.96 -3.05
CA THR A 37 41.15 37.44 -2.32
C THR A 37 40.09 38.03 -3.27
N LYS A 38 40.49 38.87 -4.23
CA LYS A 38 39.55 39.40 -5.24
C LYS A 38 38.90 38.30 -6.08
N MET A 39 39.69 37.29 -6.47
CA MET A 39 39.18 36.17 -7.26
C MET A 39 38.18 35.31 -6.45
N VAL A 40 38.50 35.06 -5.17
CA VAL A 40 37.59 34.39 -4.22
C VAL A 40 36.32 35.19 -4.02
N GLN A 41 36.40 36.52 -3.88
CA GLN A 41 35.25 37.40 -3.70
C GLN A 41 34.28 37.33 -4.88
N VAL A 42 34.81 37.37 -6.12
CA VAL A 42 34.00 37.20 -7.33
C VAL A 42 33.37 35.80 -7.38
N GLN A 43 34.09 34.74 -6.99
CA GLN A 43 33.53 33.39 -6.96
C GLN A 43 32.41 33.25 -5.93
N VAL A 44 32.55 33.88 -4.75
CA VAL A 44 31.51 33.91 -3.72
C VAL A 44 30.26 34.62 -4.22
N GLU A 45 30.38 35.78 -4.87
CA GLU A 45 29.23 36.51 -5.43
C GLU A 45 28.50 35.70 -6.52
N VAL A 46 29.24 34.99 -7.37
CA VAL A 46 28.64 34.11 -8.39
C VAL A 46 27.92 32.92 -7.75
N VAL A 47 28.49 32.34 -6.69
CA VAL A 47 27.87 31.24 -5.95
C VAL A 47 26.62 31.70 -5.21
N ASP A 48 26.65 32.84 -4.53
CA ASP A 48 25.49 33.42 -3.84
C ASP A 48 24.33 33.65 -4.81
N ARG A 49 24.62 34.25 -5.97
CA ARG A 49 23.60 34.51 -7.00
C ARG A 49 23.02 33.22 -7.59
N LYS A 50 23.85 32.17 -7.74
CA LYS A 50 23.39 30.85 -8.18
C LYS A 50 22.50 30.18 -7.13
N ILE A 51 22.91 30.22 -5.87
CA ILE A 51 22.14 29.69 -4.74
C ILE A 51 20.78 30.39 -4.65
N GLU A 52 20.74 31.73 -4.71
CA GLU A 52 19.48 32.49 -4.71
C GLU A 52 18.56 32.06 -5.86
N SER A 53 19.10 31.86 -7.06
CA SER A 53 18.31 31.47 -8.22
C SER A 53 17.72 30.06 -8.10
N GLU A 54 18.50 29.09 -7.63
CA GLU A 54 18.09 27.69 -7.48
C GLU A 54 17.12 27.54 -6.29
N VAL A 55 17.45 28.13 -5.14
CA VAL A 55 16.59 28.14 -3.95
C VAL A 55 15.29 28.88 -4.22
N GLY A 56 15.34 30.02 -4.91
CA GLY A 56 14.17 30.78 -5.32
C GLY A 56 13.30 30.03 -6.33
N GLY A 57 13.90 29.23 -7.22
CA GLY A 57 13.17 28.33 -8.12
C GLY A 57 12.46 27.20 -7.36
N LEU A 58 13.20 26.50 -6.48
CA LEU A 58 12.67 25.40 -5.69
C LEU A 58 11.55 25.86 -4.75
N ARG A 59 11.72 27.02 -4.09
CA ARG A 59 10.70 27.60 -3.21
C ARG A 59 9.39 27.85 -3.94
N ARG A 60 9.45 28.42 -5.14
CA ARG A 60 8.27 28.65 -6.00
C ARG A 60 7.61 27.33 -6.44
N GLU A 61 8.41 26.32 -6.78
CA GLU A 61 7.87 25.00 -7.14
C GLU A 61 7.16 24.32 -5.95
N VAL A 62 7.75 24.40 -4.75
CA VAL A 62 7.16 23.86 -3.53
C VAL A 62 5.88 24.60 -3.18
N GLU A 63 5.87 25.93 -3.23
CA GLU A 63 4.69 26.75 -2.97
C GLU A 63 3.54 26.40 -3.91
N LYS A 64 3.82 26.28 -5.21
CA LYS A 64 2.84 25.84 -6.20
C LYS A 64 2.32 24.42 -5.92
N LYS A 65 3.21 23.47 -5.59
CA LYS A 65 2.81 22.09 -5.24
C LYS A 65 1.95 22.03 -3.97
N ILE A 66 2.19 22.91 -3.00
CA ILE A 66 1.38 23.00 -1.78
C ILE A 66 -0.01 23.52 -2.13
N GLU A 67 -0.10 24.58 -2.94
CA GLU A 67 -1.36 25.16 -3.37
C GLU A 67 -2.20 24.16 -4.19
N ASP A 68 -1.59 23.53 -5.21
CA ASP A 68 -2.25 22.53 -6.07
C ASP A 68 -2.79 21.35 -5.24
N LYS A 69 -1.99 20.86 -4.27
CA LYS A 69 -2.41 19.78 -3.37
C LYS A 69 -3.47 20.21 -2.37
N GLY A 70 -3.42 21.47 -1.90
CA GLY A 70 -4.45 22.05 -1.03
C GLY A 70 -5.81 22.06 -1.72
N VAL A 71 -5.87 22.55 -2.95
CA VAL A 71 -7.10 22.58 -3.76
C VAL A 71 -7.61 21.16 -4.05
N ALA A 72 -6.71 20.21 -4.33
CA ALA A 72 -7.09 18.81 -4.53
C ALA A 72 -7.69 18.20 -3.26
N LEU A 73 -7.08 18.46 -2.10
CA LEU A 73 -7.54 17.96 -0.81
C LEU A 73 -8.91 18.55 -0.43
N GLU A 74 -9.13 19.84 -0.66
CA GLU A 74 -10.44 20.48 -0.43
C GLU A 74 -11.53 19.86 -1.31
N ARG A 75 -11.22 19.56 -2.57
CA ARG A 75 -12.17 18.88 -3.47
C ARG A 75 -12.53 17.49 -2.95
N ASP A 76 -11.54 16.73 -2.48
CA ASP A 76 -11.75 15.39 -1.94
C ASP A 76 -12.54 15.43 -0.63
N LEU A 77 -12.28 16.41 0.24
CA LEU A 77 -13.06 16.63 1.47
C LEU A 77 -14.54 16.92 1.17
N ARG A 78 -14.83 17.82 0.23
CA ARG A 78 -16.22 18.09 -0.19
C ARG A 78 -16.91 16.86 -0.77
N LYS A 79 -16.18 16.04 -1.54
CA LYS A 79 -16.72 14.79 -2.09
C LYS A 79 -17.00 13.76 -0.99
N LEU A 80 -16.17 13.73 0.04
CA LEU A 80 -16.36 12.85 1.20
C LEU A 80 -17.56 13.30 2.04
N GLU A 81 -17.70 14.60 2.28
CA GLU A 81 -18.84 15.21 2.98
C GLU A 81 -20.17 14.88 2.27
N ALA A 82 -20.25 15.06 0.95
CA ALA A 82 -21.43 14.70 0.16
C ALA A 82 -21.78 13.19 0.23
N ARG A 83 -20.76 12.32 0.33
CA ARG A 83 -20.98 10.88 0.53
C ARG A 83 -21.47 10.56 1.94
N ASN A 84 -20.96 11.26 2.96
CA ASN A 84 -21.38 11.08 4.34
C ASN A 84 -22.85 11.47 4.51
N GLU A 85 -23.28 12.61 3.98
CA GLU A 85 -24.70 13.00 4.00
C GLU A 85 -25.60 11.99 3.29
N GLY A 86 -25.15 11.43 2.16
CA GLY A 86 -25.90 10.38 1.45
C GLY A 86 -26.01 9.09 2.26
N LEU A 87 -24.96 8.75 3.01
CA LEU A 87 -24.96 7.59 3.90
C LEU A 87 -25.87 7.82 5.11
N GLU A 88 -25.82 9.00 5.74
CA GLU A 88 -26.71 9.37 6.84
C GLU A 88 -28.18 9.29 6.43
N ARG A 89 -28.54 9.82 5.25
CA ARG A 89 -29.89 9.68 4.68
C ARG A 89 -30.28 8.21 4.50
N SER A 90 -29.38 7.38 3.97
CA SER A 90 -29.64 5.95 3.79
C SER A 90 -29.84 5.22 5.13
N VAL A 91 -29.12 5.64 6.18
CA VAL A 91 -29.26 5.10 7.54
C VAL A 91 -30.57 5.54 8.18
N ASP A 92 -30.96 6.80 8.02
CA ASP A 92 -32.23 7.32 8.52
C ASP A 92 -33.43 6.69 7.79
N ASP A 93 -33.33 6.49 6.47
CA ASP A 93 -34.34 5.76 5.71
C ASP A 93 -34.49 4.34 6.26
N LEU A 94 -33.38 3.61 6.50
CA LEU A 94 -33.42 2.27 7.10
C LEU A 94 -33.95 2.26 8.53
N ARG A 95 -33.70 3.29 9.34
CA ARG A 95 -34.28 3.44 10.69
C ARG A 95 -35.77 3.75 10.66
N SER A 96 -36.24 4.45 9.63
CA SER A 96 -37.64 4.81 9.44
C SER A 96 -38.48 3.63 8.92
N VAL A 97 -37.85 2.62 8.33
CA VAL A 97 -38.49 1.34 8.10
C VAL A 97 -38.79 0.72 9.47
N GLU A 98 -40.06 0.71 9.86
CA GLU A 98 -40.55 -0.04 11.02
C GLU A 98 -40.27 -1.53 10.78
N TRP A 99 -39.09 -2.00 11.17
CA TRP A 99 -38.87 -3.41 11.38
C TRP A 99 -39.82 -3.85 12.49
N LEU A 100 -40.63 -4.88 12.18
CA LEU A 100 -41.52 -5.54 13.13
C LEU A 100 -40.78 -5.69 14.47
N SER A 101 -41.43 -5.25 15.55
CA SER A 101 -40.85 -5.44 16.86
C SER A 101 -40.58 -6.93 17.06
N LYS A 102 -39.52 -7.28 17.80
CA LYS A 102 -39.19 -8.69 18.07
C LYS A 102 -40.40 -9.49 18.59
N GLN A 103 -41.35 -8.83 19.27
CA GLN A 103 -42.59 -9.43 19.74
C GLN A 103 -43.62 -9.71 18.63
N GLU A 104 -43.71 -8.85 17.61
CA GLU A 104 -44.59 -9.08 16.45
C GLU A 104 -44.02 -10.18 15.55
N PHE A 105 -42.71 -10.20 15.34
CA PHE A 105 -42.06 -11.29 14.62
C PHE A 105 -42.24 -12.63 15.34
N GLU A 106 -42.11 -12.68 16.67
CA GLU A 106 -42.32 -13.90 17.46
C GLU A 106 -43.78 -14.35 17.45
N ARG A 107 -44.74 -13.40 17.44
CA ARG A 107 -46.17 -13.73 17.28
C ARG A 107 -46.46 -14.35 15.93
N VAL A 108 -45.95 -13.75 14.85
CA VAL A 108 -46.10 -14.27 13.49
C VAL A 108 -45.43 -15.64 13.36
N TYR A 109 -44.27 -15.84 13.98
CA TYR A 109 -43.56 -17.13 14.03
C TYR A 109 -44.35 -18.20 14.80
N GLU A 110 -44.89 -17.88 15.97
CA GLU A 110 -45.70 -18.83 16.76
C GLU A 110 -47.07 -19.09 16.12
N GLU A 111 -47.68 -18.13 15.42
CA GLU A 111 -48.88 -18.36 14.60
C GLU A 111 -48.59 -19.30 13.42
N LEU A 112 -47.48 -19.10 12.72
CA LEU A 112 -47.03 -20.01 11.65
C LEU A 112 -46.71 -21.42 12.17
N LYS A 113 -46.09 -21.52 13.35
CA LYS A 113 -45.76 -22.79 14.00
C LYS A 113 -47.01 -23.53 14.50
N LYS A 114 -48.03 -22.80 14.97
CA LYS A 114 -49.33 -23.38 15.32
C LYS A 114 -50.07 -23.86 14.07
N ALA A 115 -50.08 -23.07 13.00
CA ALA A 115 -50.64 -23.46 11.70
C ALA A 115 -49.96 -24.71 11.13
N ALA A 116 -48.62 -24.82 11.26
CA ALA A 116 -47.84 -25.98 10.85
C ALA A 116 -48.11 -27.25 11.69
N LYS A 117 -48.67 -27.11 12.90
CA LYS A 117 -49.05 -28.25 13.77
C LYS A 117 -50.51 -28.67 13.59
N SER A 118 -51.34 -27.85 12.96
CA SER A 118 -52.79 -28.08 12.83
C SER A 118 -53.27 -28.52 11.44
N GLY A 119 -52.40 -28.58 10.43
CA GLY A 119 -52.79 -28.93 9.05
C GLY A 119 -52.04 -30.13 8.49
N GLU A 120 -52.75 -31.25 8.32
CA GLU A 120 -52.43 -32.28 7.33
C GLU A 120 -52.58 -31.68 5.93
N ASP A 121 -51.60 -30.95 5.40
CA ASP A 121 -51.57 -30.59 3.98
C ASP A 121 -50.12 -30.39 3.52
N GLY A 122 -49.70 -31.20 2.54
CA GLY A 122 -48.32 -31.32 2.03
C GLY A 122 -47.73 -30.08 1.34
N GLU A 123 -48.40 -28.93 1.41
CA GLU A 123 -48.00 -27.68 0.76
C GLU A 123 -47.16 -26.77 1.68
N PHE A 124 -47.36 -26.84 3.01
CA PHE A 124 -46.60 -26.05 3.99
C PHE A 124 -45.17 -26.58 4.24
N GLY A 125 -44.94 -27.87 4.04
CA GLY A 125 -43.60 -28.48 4.12
C GLY A 125 -42.66 -27.90 3.05
N ALA A 126 -43.16 -27.73 1.83
CA ALA A 126 -42.41 -27.12 0.73
C ALA A 126 -42.00 -25.66 1.03
N ARG A 127 -42.88 -24.89 1.69
CA ARG A 127 -42.61 -23.49 2.05
C ARG A 127 -41.60 -23.36 3.21
N LEU A 128 -41.58 -24.30 4.15
CA LEU A 128 -40.57 -24.34 5.20
C LEU A 128 -39.19 -24.71 4.65
N ASP A 129 -39.11 -25.63 3.70
CA ASP A 129 -37.87 -25.95 3.00
C ASP A 129 -37.37 -24.76 2.17
N GLU A 130 -38.27 -23.99 1.56
CA GLU A 130 -37.95 -22.76 0.84
C GLU A 130 -37.41 -21.66 1.77
N ILE A 131 -38.02 -21.43 2.93
CA ILE A 131 -37.52 -20.47 3.93
C ILE A 131 -36.15 -20.90 4.48
N ARG A 132 -35.97 -22.20 4.73
CA ARG A 132 -34.68 -22.74 5.19
C ARG A 132 -33.62 -22.70 4.11
N ALA A 133 -34.01 -22.81 2.84
CA ALA A 133 -33.12 -22.58 1.69
C ALA A 133 -32.72 -21.11 1.59
N ILE A 134 -33.64 -20.17 1.85
CA ILE A 134 -33.34 -18.73 1.90
C ILE A 134 -32.37 -18.41 3.05
N GLU A 135 -32.60 -18.93 4.25
CA GLU A 135 -31.70 -18.73 5.41
C GLU A 135 -30.31 -19.33 5.17
N LYS A 136 -30.24 -20.53 4.59
CA LYS A 136 -28.96 -21.13 4.18
C LYS A 136 -28.27 -20.29 3.11
N HIS A 137 -28.99 -19.78 2.12
CA HIS A 137 -28.41 -18.89 1.10
C HIS A 137 -27.90 -17.57 1.68
N ALA A 138 -28.55 -17.03 2.72
CA ALA A 138 -28.04 -15.87 3.45
C ALA A 138 -26.76 -16.21 4.26
N ALA A 139 -26.61 -17.46 4.70
CA ALA A 139 -25.45 -17.98 5.42
C ALA A 139 -24.42 -18.70 4.51
N ASP A 140 -24.13 -18.11 3.34
CA ASP A 140 -23.15 -18.61 2.35
C ASP A 140 -23.46 -20.01 1.79
N GLY A 141 -24.70 -20.48 1.91
CA GLY A 141 -25.18 -21.77 1.42
C GLY A 141 -24.75 -23.00 2.23
N LEU A 142 -23.69 -22.90 3.03
CA LEU A 142 -23.05 -24.06 3.69
C LEU A 142 -23.48 -24.28 5.15
N GLY A 143 -23.92 -23.23 5.85
CA GLY A 143 -24.31 -23.33 7.27
C GLY A 143 -23.17 -23.75 8.20
N ARG A 144 -21.91 -23.55 7.78
CA ARG A 144 -20.68 -23.82 8.54
C ARG A 144 -19.75 -22.60 8.46
N VAL A 145 -18.91 -22.43 9.48
CA VAL A 145 -17.94 -21.33 9.52
C VAL A 145 -16.79 -21.60 8.54
N ASP A 146 -16.55 -20.66 7.63
CA ASP A 146 -15.35 -20.68 6.78
C ASP A 146 -14.16 -20.02 7.50
N TYR A 147 -13.17 -20.84 7.88
CA TYR A 147 -11.92 -20.38 8.50
C TYR A 147 -10.87 -19.88 7.50
N ALA A 148 -11.10 -20.10 6.21
CA ALA A 148 -10.26 -19.65 5.10
C ALA A 148 -10.75 -18.32 4.48
N LEU A 149 -11.90 -17.79 4.93
CA LEU A 149 -12.49 -16.54 4.44
C LEU A 149 -11.58 -15.32 4.66
N ALA A 150 -11.26 -14.60 3.59
CA ALA A 150 -10.35 -13.45 3.61
C ALA A 150 -10.85 -12.32 4.51
N SER A 151 -12.16 -12.01 4.47
CA SER A 151 -12.76 -10.98 5.33
C SER A 151 -12.71 -11.34 6.82
N SER A 152 -12.54 -12.62 7.15
CA SER A 152 -12.34 -13.11 8.53
C SER A 152 -10.87 -13.18 8.95
N GLY A 153 -9.94 -12.65 8.13
CA GLY A 153 -8.52 -12.54 8.46
C GLY A 153 -7.64 -13.70 7.99
N ALA A 154 -8.18 -14.65 7.22
CA ALA A 154 -7.37 -15.62 6.51
C ALA A 154 -6.72 -14.98 5.27
N PHE A 155 -5.63 -15.56 4.77
CA PHE A 155 -4.97 -15.04 3.58
C PHE A 155 -4.11 -16.09 2.85
N VAL A 156 -3.88 -15.83 1.56
CA VAL A 156 -2.98 -16.62 0.74
C VAL A 156 -1.53 -16.27 1.08
N VAL A 157 -0.73 -17.27 1.42
CA VAL A 157 0.69 -17.14 1.78
C VAL A 157 1.58 -17.36 0.58
N LYS A 158 1.23 -18.31 -0.29
CA LYS A 158 1.94 -18.66 -1.53
C LYS A 158 0.98 -19.29 -2.52
N HIS A 159 1.27 -19.16 -3.81
CA HIS A 159 0.57 -19.89 -4.87
C HIS A 159 1.49 -20.12 -6.07
N SER A 160 1.10 -21.00 -6.98
CA SER A 160 1.77 -21.19 -8.29
C SER A 160 1.64 -19.97 -9.20
N GLU A 161 2.37 -19.94 -10.32
CA GLU A 161 2.34 -18.80 -11.26
C GLU A 161 0.90 -18.48 -11.71
N PRO A 162 0.43 -17.23 -11.60
CA PRO A 162 -0.89 -16.84 -12.10
C PRO A 162 -0.96 -16.90 -13.63
N TYR A 163 -2.13 -17.24 -14.16
CA TYR A 163 -2.41 -17.13 -15.58
C TYR A 163 -2.83 -15.70 -15.92
N LEU A 164 -1.96 -14.97 -16.62
CA LEU A 164 -2.18 -13.57 -16.98
C LEU A 164 -2.80 -13.48 -18.38
N VAL A 165 -4.04 -13.00 -18.46
CA VAL A 165 -4.73 -12.75 -19.74
C VAL A 165 -4.49 -11.29 -20.14
N GLY A 166 -3.67 -11.08 -21.18
CA GLY A 166 -3.48 -9.78 -21.83
C GLY A 166 -2.04 -9.25 -21.79
N LYS A 167 -1.63 -8.57 -22.87
CA LYS A 167 -0.33 -7.89 -23.05
C LYS A 167 -0.16 -6.64 -22.17
N ALA A 168 -0.73 -6.61 -20.97
CA ALA A 168 -0.44 -5.53 -20.03
C ALA A 168 0.94 -5.82 -19.41
N SER A 169 1.87 -4.90 -19.63
CA SER A 169 3.30 -5.05 -19.35
C SER A 169 3.61 -5.74 -18.00
N ASN A 170 4.47 -6.76 -18.05
CA ASN A 170 4.95 -7.54 -16.89
C ASN A 170 5.42 -6.67 -15.69
N TRP A 171 5.75 -5.40 -15.91
CA TRP A 171 6.11 -4.43 -14.87
C TRP A 171 4.95 -4.14 -13.90
N VAL A 172 3.75 -3.84 -14.39
CA VAL A 172 2.63 -3.40 -13.54
C VAL A 172 2.15 -4.52 -12.61
N PHE A 173 2.23 -5.78 -13.06
CA PHE A 173 1.85 -6.97 -12.28
C PHE A 173 2.92 -7.39 -11.27
N LEU A 174 4.21 -7.18 -11.58
CA LEU A 174 5.28 -7.40 -10.60
C LEU A 174 5.13 -6.46 -9.39
N LYS A 175 4.56 -5.26 -9.59
CA LYS A 175 4.20 -4.33 -8.49
C LYS A 175 2.98 -4.77 -7.67
N SER A 176 2.13 -5.64 -8.19
CA SER A 176 0.96 -6.17 -7.48
C SER A 176 1.27 -7.43 -6.67
N THR A 177 2.52 -7.93 -6.73
CA THR A 177 2.94 -9.12 -6.01
C THR A 177 3.71 -8.72 -4.75
N LYS A 178 3.05 -8.76 -3.59
CA LYS A 178 3.73 -8.55 -2.29
C LYS A 178 4.18 -9.91 -1.75
N ASN A 179 5.47 -10.04 -1.41
CA ASN A 179 6.05 -11.28 -0.88
C ASN A 179 5.81 -12.54 -1.73
N GLY A 180 5.69 -12.39 -3.06
CA GLY A 180 5.42 -13.53 -3.96
C GLY A 180 3.94 -13.93 -4.07
N VAL A 181 3.01 -13.17 -3.48
CA VAL A 181 1.56 -13.37 -3.59
C VAL A 181 0.95 -12.26 -4.43
N HIS A 182 0.21 -12.64 -5.48
CA HIS A 182 -0.49 -11.71 -6.36
C HIS A 182 -1.66 -11.05 -5.63
N GLY A 183 -1.89 -9.74 -5.87
CA GLY A 183 -2.94 -8.97 -5.19
C GLY A 183 -4.34 -9.55 -5.30
N ASP A 184 -4.67 -10.15 -6.46
CA ASP A 184 -5.96 -10.82 -6.70
C ASP A 184 -6.06 -12.26 -6.16
N ALA A 185 -5.03 -12.80 -5.52
CA ALA A 185 -5.05 -14.18 -5.01
C ALA A 185 -6.12 -14.37 -3.92
N ASP A 186 -6.52 -13.29 -3.25
CA ASP A 186 -7.57 -13.29 -2.24
C ASP A 186 -8.96 -13.60 -2.81
N LYS A 187 -9.17 -13.50 -4.13
CA LYS A 187 -10.40 -13.97 -4.80
C LYS A 187 -10.68 -15.45 -4.58
N MET A 188 -9.67 -16.27 -4.29
CA MET A 188 -9.86 -17.69 -3.91
C MET A 188 -10.53 -17.86 -2.55
N LEU A 189 -10.49 -16.82 -1.71
CA LEU A 189 -10.92 -16.81 -0.32
C LEU A 189 -12.07 -15.83 -0.08
N ARG A 190 -12.72 -15.37 -1.14
CA ARG A 190 -13.87 -14.47 -1.09
C ARG A 190 -15.07 -15.16 -1.74
N PRO A 191 -16.29 -14.93 -1.23
CA PRO A 191 -17.48 -15.50 -1.84
C PRO A 191 -17.66 -14.92 -3.25
N SER A 192 -17.86 -15.81 -4.23
CA SER A 192 -18.09 -15.43 -5.63
C SER A 192 -19.56 -15.27 -5.98
N PHE A 193 -20.46 -15.81 -5.15
CA PHE A 193 -21.91 -15.85 -5.37
C PHE A 193 -22.32 -16.36 -6.77
N GLY A 194 -21.46 -17.18 -7.40
CA GLY A 194 -21.70 -17.72 -8.74
C GLY A 194 -21.39 -16.77 -9.90
N GLU A 195 -20.82 -15.59 -9.63
CA GLU A 195 -20.43 -14.63 -10.68
C GLU A 195 -19.23 -15.14 -11.49
N PRO A 196 -19.34 -15.27 -12.82
CA PRO A 196 -18.21 -15.62 -13.68
C PRO A 196 -17.09 -14.58 -13.58
N GLY A 197 -15.84 -15.05 -13.47
CA GLY A 197 -14.65 -14.19 -13.43
C GLY A 197 -14.19 -13.77 -12.03
N GLN A 198 -14.94 -14.08 -10.98
CA GLN A 198 -14.53 -13.90 -9.58
C GLN A 198 -13.64 -15.05 -9.09
N CYS A 199 -12.62 -15.42 -9.87
CA CYS A 199 -11.67 -16.47 -9.52
C CYS A 199 -10.23 -16.05 -9.81
N PHE A 200 -9.27 -16.80 -9.28
CA PHE A 200 -7.85 -16.58 -9.51
C PHE A 200 -7.25 -17.70 -10.36
N PRO A 201 -6.99 -17.46 -11.66
CA PRO A 201 -6.53 -18.52 -12.54
C PRO A 201 -5.01 -18.75 -12.35
N LEU A 202 -4.63 -20.02 -12.24
CA LEU A 202 -3.23 -20.45 -12.22
C LEU A 202 -2.80 -20.96 -13.60
N LYS A 203 -1.52 -20.81 -13.92
CA LYS A 203 -0.97 -21.23 -15.21
C LYS A 203 -0.82 -22.75 -15.26
N GLY A 204 -1.33 -23.36 -16.33
CA GLY A 204 -1.25 -24.80 -16.56
C GLY A 204 -2.40 -25.58 -15.89
N SER A 205 -2.24 -26.90 -15.81
CA SER A 205 -3.23 -27.83 -15.24
C SER A 205 -2.85 -28.37 -13.85
N SER A 206 -1.73 -27.91 -13.30
CA SER A 206 -1.24 -28.31 -11.98
C SER A 206 -0.68 -27.10 -11.26
N GLY A 207 -0.91 -27.04 -9.95
CA GLY A 207 -0.47 -25.92 -9.13
C GLY A 207 -0.74 -26.19 -7.65
N PHE A 208 -0.39 -25.23 -6.82
CA PHE A 208 -0.65 -25.25 -5.39
C PHE A 208 -1.05 -23.86 -4.91
N VAL A 209 -1.76 -23.85 -3.78
CA VAL A 209 -2.09 -22.65 -3.02
C VAL A 209 -1.85 -22.99 -1.55
N GLN A 210 -1.17 -22.10 -0.85
CA GLN A 210 -0.94 -22.20 0.59
C GLN A 210 -1.74 -21.10 1.28
N ILE A 211 -2.64 -21.51 2.17
CA ILE A 211 -3.55 -20.61 2.88
C ILE A 211 -3.20 -20.63 4.37
N LYS A 212 -3.12 -19.45 4.99
CA LYS A 212 -3.13 -19.33 6.45
C LYS A 212 -4.56 -19.08 6.89
N LEU A 213 -5.10 -20.01 7.66
CA LEU A 213 -6.41 -19.87 8.29
C LEU A 213 -6.37 -18.77 9.37
N ARG A 214 -7.53 -18.20 9.69
CA ARG A 214 -7.67 -17.17 10.73
C ARG A 214 -7.18 -17.62 12.11
N THR A 215 -7.37 -18.89 12.43
CA THR A 215 -7.02 -19.51 13.71
C THR A 215 -6.62 -20.98 13.49
N PRO A 216 -5.84 -21.57 14.40
CA PRO A 216 -5.61 -23.01 14.40
C PRO A 216 -6.93 -23.76 14.61
N ILE A 217 -7.20 -24.76 13.79
CA ILE A 217 -8.39 -25.62 13.87
C ILE A 217 -8.01 -27.08 13.58
N ILE A 218 -8.93 -27.98 13.91
CA ILE A 218 -8.96 -29.35 13.38
C ILE A 218 -9.91 -29.33 12.16
N PRO A 219 -9.43 -29.46 10.91
CA PRO A 219 -10.29 -29.40 9.75
C PRO A 219 -11.21 -30.63 9.68
N GLU A 220 -12.52 -30.41 9.61
CA GLU A 220 -13.51 -31.48 9.44
C GLU A 220 -13.95 -31.66 7.98
N ALA A 221 -13.99 -30.56 7.23
CA ALA A 221 -14.48 -30.53 5.87
C ALA A 221 -13.77 -29.42 5.09
N ILE A 222 -13.79 -29.55 3.76
CA ILE A 222 -13.22 -28.60 2.82
C ILE A 222 -14.22 -28.42 1.70
N THR A 223 -14.48 -27.15 1.37
CA THR A 223 -15.35 -26.80 0.25
C THR A 223 -14.50 -26.24 -0.89
N LEU A 224 -14.79 -26.67 -2.11
CA LEU A 224 -14.22 -26.14 -3.33
C LEU A 224 -15.35 -25.77 -4.27
N GLU A 225 -15.41 -24.50 -4.67
CA GLU A 225 -16.48 -23.97 -5.50
C GLU A 225 -15.99 -23.63 -6.90
N HIS A 226 -16.89 -23.79 -7.87
CA HIS A 226 -16.67 -23.34 -9.24
C HIS A 226 -18.01 -22.95 -9.85
N VAL A 227 -17.98 -21.97 -10.76
CA VAL A 227 -19.15 -21.50 -11.49
C VAL A 227 -19.95 -22.66 -12.12
N ALA A 228 -21.29 -22.55 -12.03
CA ALA A 228 -22.22 -23.57 -12.51
C ALA A 228 -22.24 -23.67 -14.05
N LYS A 229 -22.62 -24.84 -14.57
CA LYS A 229 -22.64 -25.10 -16.03
C LYS A 229 -23.62 -24.19 -16.78
N SER A 230 -24.71 -23.77 -16.13
CA SER A 230 -25.73 -22.89 -16.71
C SER A 230 -25.22 -21.49 -17.03
N VAL A 231 -24.19 -21.02 -16.31
CA VAL A 231 -23.68 -19.64 -16.40
C VAL A 231 -22.22 -19.56 -16.89
N ALA A 232 -21.59 -20.70 -17.18
CA ALA A 232 -20.22 -20.78 -17.68
C ALA A 232 -20.18 -21.22 -19.15
N TYR A 233 -19.38 -20.54 -19.95
CA TYR A 233 -19.11 -20.92 -21.36
C TYR A 233 -18.44 -22.29 -21.45
N ASP A 234 -17.46 -22.56 -20.58
CA ASP A 234 -16.77 -23.83 -20.44
C ASP A 234 -16.35 -24.04 -18.98
N ARG A 235 -16.28 -25.30 -18.53
CA ARG A 235 -15.85 -25.72 -17.19
C ARG A 235 -14.57 -26.56 -17.19
N ARG A 236 -13.89 -26.69 -18.34
CA ARG A 236 -12.61 -27.43 -18.43
C ARG A 236 -11.51 -26.88 -17.52
N SER A 237 -11.60 -25.61 -17.12
CA SER A 237 -10.70 -24.96 -16.17
C SER A 237 -10.91 -25.39 -14.71
N ALA A 238 -12.02 -26.07 -14.39
CA ALA A 238 -12.33 -26.45 -13.02
C ALA A 238 -11.29 -27.48 -12.50
N PRO A 239 -10.84 -27.36 -11.23
CA PRO A 239 -9.95 -28.35 -10.63
C PRO A 239 -10.63 -29.72 -10.58
N LYS A 240 -9.87 -30.77 -10.84
CA LYS A 240 -10.37 -32.16 -10.83
C LYS A 240 -9.83 -32.92 -9.62
N ASP A 241 -8.52 -33.15 -9.63
CA ASP A 241 -7.84 -33.90 -8.58
C ASP A 241 -7.15 -32.92 -7.64
N CYS A 242 -7.53 -32.95 -6.37
CA CYS A 242 -6.97 -32.08 -5.34
C CYS A 242 -6.47 -32.92 -4.17
N ARG A 243 -5.28 -32.58 -3.67
CA ARG A 243 -4.73 -33.13 -2.44
C ARG A 243 -4.59 -32.00 -1.43
N VAL A 244 -5.15 -32.21 -0.24
CA VAL A 244 -5.02 -31.25 0.86
C VAL A 244 -4.10 -31.81 1.93
N SER A 245 -3.27 -30.94 2.47
CA SER A 245 -2.35 -31.23 3.57
C SER A 245 -2.33 -30.02 4.51
N GLY A 246 -2.25 -30.27 5.81
CA GLY A 246 -2.21 -29.23 6.84
C GLY A 246 -1.03 -29.45 7.79
N TRP A 247 -0.48 -28.36 8.31
CA TRP A 247 0.56 -28.40 9.33
C TRP A 247 0.40 -27.22 10.27
N LEU A 248 0.76 -27.42 11.53
CA LEU A 248 0.87 -26.35 12.51
C LEU A 248 2.27 -25.76 12.42
N ARG A 249 2.35 -24.44 12.24
CA ARG A 249 3.60 -23.72 12.35
C ARG A 249 3.65 -23.09 13.74
N ALA A 250 4.46 -23.65 14.63
CA ALA A 250 4.78 -22.98 15.89
C ALA A 250 5.49 -21.66 15.54
N GLN A 251 4.83 -20.54 15.81
CA GLN A 251 5.46 -19.24 15.71
C GLN A 251 6.32 -19.12 16.98
N MET A 252 7.65 -19.28 16.87
CA MET A 252 8.54 -18.84 17.94
C MET A 252 8.31 -17.33 18.08
N ILE A 253 7.76 -16.96 19.24
CA ILE A 253 7.59 -15.57 19.69
C ILE A 253 8.97 -15.03 20.05
#